data_AF-A0A529T6I3-F1
#
_entry.id   AF-A0A529T6I3-F1
#
_cell.length_a   1.000
_cell.length_b   1.000
_cell.length_c   1.000
_cell.angle_alpha   90.00
_cell.angle_beta   90.00
_cell.angle_gamma   90.00
#
_symmetry.space_group_name_H-M   'P 1'
#
loop_
_entity.id
_entity.type
_entity.pdbx_description
1 polymer ?
#
loop_
_entity_poly.entity_id
_entity_poly.type
_entity_poly.pdbx_seq_one_letter_code
_entity_poly.pdbx_strand_id
1 'polypeptide(L)' 'EPESGISPSLLLTWTEAVGDAPRNEKRFGSVALERVVPMSLNGSATLEIGKDRMEYRLTVPHGNFETD' A
#
# COMPACT_ATOMS: atom_id res chain seq x y z
N GLU A 1 -25.05 -19.98 -15.22
CA GLU A 1 -23.92 -19.16 -14.73
C GLU A 1 -23.98 -17.78 -15.37
N PRO A 2 -23.53 -16.73 -14.66
CA PRO A 2 -22.71 -15.73 -15.32
C PRO A 2 -21.38 -15.61 -14.59
N GLU A 3 -20.31 -15.50 -15.38
CA GLU A 3 -18.95 -15.28 -14.93
C GLU A 3 -18.91 -13.97 -14.12
N SER A 4 -18.65 -14.06 -12.82
CA SER A 4 -18.40 -12.90 -11.98
C SER A 4 -17.21 -12.15 -12.56
N GLY A 5 -17.47 -11.04 -13.25
CA GLY A 5 -16.45 -10.17 -13.82
C GLY A 5 -15.44 -9.80 -12.75
N ILE A 6 -14.25 -10.41 -12.82
CA ILE A 6 -13.13 -10.09 -11.95
C ILE A 6 -12.61 -8.75 -12.46
N SER A 7 -13.13 -7.65 -11.93
CA SER A 7 -12.60 -6.32 -12.20
C SER A 7 -11.12 -6.31 -11.76
N PRO A 8 -10.18 -5.92 -12.63
CA PRO A 8 -8.76 -6.02 -12.32
C PRO A 8 -8.42 -5.14 -11.11
N SER A 9 -7.63 -5.65 -10.18
CA SER A 9 -7.08 -4.88 -9.09
C SER A 9 -5.65 -4.45 -9.41
N LEU A 10 -5.30 -3.23 -9.02
CA LEU A 10 -3.93 -2.73 -9.10
C LEU A 10 -3.21 -3.11 -7.81
N LEU A 11 -2.06 -3.76 -7.95
CA LEU A 11 -1.15 -4.03 -6.84
C LEU A 11 0.12 -3.18 -7.00
N LEU A 12 0.31 -2.22 -6.10
CA LEU A 12 1.55 -1.47 -5.95
C LEU A 12 2.40 -2.15 -4.87
N THR A 13 3.66 -2.44 -5.20
CA THR A 13 4.66 -2.86 -4.21
C THR A 13 5.83 -1.89 -4.27
N TRP A 14 6.10 -1.22 -3.17
CA TRP A 14 7.22 -0.32 -3.00
C TRP A 14 8.18 -0.92 -1.98
N THR A 15 9.44 -1.08 -2.39
CA THR A 15 10.52 -1.53 -1.52
C THR A 15 11.58 -0.44 -1.46
N GLU A 16 11.98 -0.07 -0.25
CA GLU A 16 12.99 0.95 -0.02
C GLU A 16 14.04 0.44 0.97
N ALA A 17 15.32 0.71 0.69
CA ALA A 17 16.37 0.49 1.65
C ALA A 17 16.31 1.60 2.72
N VAL A 18 16.03 1.22 3.96
CA VAL A 18 16.03 2.14 5.10
C VAL A 18 17.27 1.83 5.91
N GLY A 19 18.12 2.85 6.15
CA GLY A 19 19.30 2.67 7.01
C GLY A 19 18.91 2.41 8.47
N ASP A 20 19.89 2.40 9.37
CA ASP A 20 19.70 2.27 10.83
C ASP A 20 19.05 3.54 11.43
N ALA A 21 17.91 3.95 10.89
CA ALA A 21 17.15 5.08 11.39
C ALA A 21 16.41 4.64 12.66
N PRO A 22 16.37 5.49 13.71
CA PRO A 22 15.72 5.14 14.96
C PRO A 22 14.24 4.81 14.72
N ARG A 23 13.87 3.56 15.00
CA ARG A 23 12.55 2.94 14.81
C ARG A 23 11.37 3.67 15.50
N ASN A 24 11.64 4.76 16.21
CA ASN A 24 10.75 5.38 17.19
C ASN A 24 10.40 6.85 16.91
N GLU A 25 11.00 7.49 15.90
CA GLU A 25 10.66 8.87 15.53
C GLU A 25 9.42 8.91 14.62
N LYS A 26 8.25 8.81 15.27
CA LYS A 26 6.93 9.25 14.80
C LYS A 26 6.47 8.70 13.44
N ARG A 27 5.58 7.72 13.59
CA ARG A 27 4.56 7.08 12.71
C ARG A 27 3.75 8.00 11.77
N PHE A 28 4.09 9.27 11.58
CA PHE A 28 3.33 10.17 10.70
C PHE A 28 3.36 9.66 9.24
N GLY A 29 4.51 9.18 8.77
CA GLY A 29 4.63 8.50 7.47
C GLY A 29 3.91 7.14 7.43
N SER A 30 3.84 6.41 8.54
CA SER A 30 3.17 5.11 8.61
C SER A 30 1.63 5.25 8.60
N VAL A 31 1.06 6.23 9.31
CA VAL A 31 -0.39 6.49 9.30
C VAL A 31 -0.88 6.89 7.90
N ALA A 32 -0.11 7.69 7.17
CA ALA A 32 -0.45 8.05 5.80
C ALA A 32 -0.56 6.79 4.91
N LEU A 33 0.47 5.94 4.95
CA LEU A 33 0.56 4.73 4.12
C LEU A 33 -0.40 3.61 4.58
N GLU A 34 -0.57 3.40 5.88
CA GLU A 34 -1.38 2.32 6.45
C GLU A 34 -2.87 2.65 6.55
N ARG A 35 -3.23 3.94 6.58
CA ARG A 35 -4.63 4.36 6.85
C ARG A 35 -5.16 5.31 5.80
N VAL A 36 -4.50 6.45 5.58
CA VAL A 36 -5.07 7.53 4.76
C VAL A 36 -5.14 7.15 3.28
N VAL A 37 -4.04 6.63 2.73
CA VAL A 37 -3.95 6.20 1.33
C VAL A 37 -4.96 5.09 0.99
N PRO A 38 -5.00 3.93 1.69
CA PRO A 38 -5.96 2.89 1.37
C PRO A 38 -7.41 3.33 1.58
N MET A 39 -7.72 4.16 2.58
CA MET A 39 -9.07 4.71 2.76
C MET A 39 -9.51 5.59 1.59
N SER A 40 -8.61 6.39 1.03
CA SER A 40 -8.91 7.29 -0.09
C SER A 40 -9.15 6.54 -1.40
N LEU A 41 -8.60 5.33 -1.52
CA LEU A 41 -8.65 4.50 -2.73
C LEU A 41 -9.60 3.32 -2.62
N ASN A 42 -10.42 3.25 -1.55
CA ASN A 42 -11.23 2.07 -1.22
C ASN A 42 -10.43 0.76 -1.28
N GLY A 43 -9.14 0.85 -0.95
CA GLY A 43 -8.16 -0.20 -1.07
C GLY A 43 -7.74 -0.78 0.27
N SER A 44 -6.67 -1.56 0.26
CA SER A 44 -6.06 -2.14 1.45
C SER A 44 -4.55 -2.05 1.34
N ALA A 45 -3.87 -1.79 2.44
CA ALA A 45 -2.42 -1.68 2.44
C ALA A 45 -1.76 -2.37 3.64
N THR A 46 -0.55 -2.85 3.43
CA THR A 46 0.35 -3.36 4.48
C THR A 46 1.68 -2.65 4.40
N LEU A 47 2.24 -2.30 5.56
CA LEU A 47 3.55 -1.68 5.68
C LEU A 47 4.41 -2.50 6.65
N GLU A 48 5.54 -2.99 6.17
CA GLU A 48 6.51 -3.75 6.95
C GLU A 48 7.84 -3.00 6.97
N ILE A 49 8.33 -2.66 8.16
CA ILE A 49 9.60 -1.96 8.35
C ILE A 49 10.56 -2.88 9.12
N GLY A 50 11.48 -3.47 8.37
CA GLY A 50 12.61 -4.26 8.85
C GLY A 50 13.77 -3.37 9.34
N LYS A 51 14.93 -4.00 9.57
CA LYS A 51 16.14 -3.27 9.99
C LYS A 51 16.76 -2.45 8.85
N ASP A 52 16.72 -3.00 7.64
CA ASP A 52 17.46 -2.48 6.48
C ASP A 52 16.53 -2.16 5.30
N ARG A 53 15.25 -2.53 5.43
CA ARG A 53 14.28 -2.51 4.34
C ARG A 53 12.88 -2.18 4.83
N MET A 54 12.22 -1.31 4.09
CA MET A 54 10.80 -1.05 4.15
C MET A 54 10.12 -1.71 2.95
N GLU A 55 8.97 -2.32 3.18
CA GLU A 55 8.09 -2.85 2.16
C GLU A 55 6.67 -2.34 2.37
N TYR A 56 6.11 -1.72 1.33
CA TYR A 56 4.74 -1.24 1.30
C TYR A 56 3.99 -1.91 0.17
N ARG A 57 2.81 -2.47 0.47
CA ARG A 57 1.95 -3.13 -0.51
C ARG A 57 0.57 -2.49 -0.45
N LEU A 58 0.06 -2.02 -1.58
CA LEU A 58 -1.25 -1.40 -1.71
C LEU A 58 -2.04 -2.10 -2.82
N THR A 59 -3.25 -2.53 -2.48
CA THR A 59 -4.22 -3.09 -3.43
C THR A 59 -5.34 -2.09 -3.64
N VAL A 60 -5.57 -1.70 -4.90
CA VAL A 60 -6.61 -0.76 -5.31
C VAL A 60 -7.62 -1.48 -6.22
N PRO A 61 -8.94 -1.40 -5.94
CA PRO A 61 -9.96 -1.96 -6.82
C PRO A 61 -10.09 -1.17 -8.13
N HIS A 62 -10.57 -1.83 -9.20
CA HIS A 62 -10.69 -1.26 -10.56
C HIS A 62 -11.30 0.14 -10.64
N GLY A 63 -12.32 0.44 -9.82
CA GLY A 63 -13.02 1.74 -9.83
C GLY A 63 -12.20 2.93 -9.33
N ASN A 64 -11.01 2.71 -8.79
CA ASN A 64 -10.17 3.74 -8.15
C ASN A 64 -8.80 3.90 -8.83
N PHE A 65 -8.61 3.35 -10.04
CA PHE A 65 -7.45 3.63 -10.89
C PHE A 65 -7.85 3.67 -12.37
N GLU A 66 -7.12 4.46 -13.17
CA GLU A 66 -7.31 4.55 -14.62
C GLU A 66 -6.19 3.81 -15.34
N THR A 67 -6.51 3.17 -16.46
CA THR A 67 -5.54 2.55 -17.39
C THR A 67 -5.80 3.11 -18.79
N ASP A 68 -4.78 3.68 -19.44
CA ASP A 68 -4.82 4.13 -20.84
C ASP A 68 -4.85 2.95 -21.82
#